data_AF-A0A9E3W4H9-F1
#
_entry.id   AF-A0A9E3W4H9-F1
#
_cell.length_a   1.000
_cell.length_b   1.000
_cell.length_c   1.000
_cell.angle_alpha   90.00
_cell.angle_beta   90.00
_cell.angle_gamma   90.00
#
_symmetry.space_group_name_H-M   'P 1'
#
loop_
_entity.id
_entity.type
_entity.pdbx_description
1 polymer ?
#
loop_
_entity_poly.entity_id
_entity_poly.type
_entity_poly.pdbx_seq_one_letter_code
_entity_poly.pdbx_strand_id
1 'polypeptide(L)'
;MPRTVLQIYAAAVCFVSVACLAIALGIIAFSTVGVLFPSLTVHPMSTMPPPPMPPMPFLDGVRGTATEPALPPKPSPEEEAKSRAQAYENAIRLEVADSKRSLLRWGIAALISGLLFLAHWKLLLRESRRPG
;
A
#
# COMPACT_ATOMS: atom_id res chain seq x y z
N MET A 1 -37.82 23.74 -17.01
CA MET A 1 -37.48 22.86 -15.88
C MET A 1 -36.22 21.96 -16.04
N PRO A 2 -35.60 21.72 -17.21
CA PRO A 2 -34.44 20.80 -17.27
C PRO A 2 -33.15 21.38 -16.64
N ARG A 3 -33.06 22.72 -16.50
CA ARG A 3 -31.88 23.41 -15.94
C ARG A 3 -31.68 23.16 -14.44
N THR A 4 -32.76 23.13 -13.66
CA THR A 4 -32.70 22.88 -12.21
C THR A 4 -32.29 21.44 -11.91
N VAL A 5 -32.78 20.49 -12.72
CA VAL A 5 -32.39 19.08 -12.62
C VAL A 5 -30.88 18.92 -12.86
N LEU A 6 -30.35 19.54 -13.93
CA LEU A 6 -28.92 19.49 -14.24
C LEU A 6 -28.02 20.07 -13.13
N GLN A 7 -28.45 21.18 -12.50
CA GLN A 7 -27.72 21.80 -11.39
C GLN A 7 -27.65 20.88 -10.17
N ILE A 8 -28.75 20.21 -9.82
CA ILE A 8 -28.78 19.27 -8.67
C ILE A 8 -27.85 18.09 -8.94
N TYR A 9 -27.88 17.50 -10.14
CA TYR A 9 -26.95 16.42 -10.50
C TYR A 9 -25.49 16.87 -10.43
N ALA A 10 -25.16 18.03 -10.99
CA ALA A 10 -23.80 18.56 -10.96
C ALA A 10 -23.31 18.82 -9.51
N ALA A 11 -24.18 19.36 -8.65
CA ALA A 11 -23.87 19.57 -7.24
C ALA A 11 -23.65 18.26 -6.48
N ALA A 12 -24.49 17.25 -6.72
CA ALA A 12 -24.36 15.93 -6.10
C ALA A 12 -23.04 15.24 -6.51
N VAL A 13 -22.70 15.25 -7.80
CA VAL A 13 -21.44 14.66 -8.28
C VAL A 13 -20.22 15.42 -7.75
N CYS A 14 -20.30 16.75 -7.63
CA CYS A 14 -19.27 17.55 -6.98
C CYS A 14 -19.09 17.15 -5.51
N PHE A 15 -20.17 16.99 -4.75
CA PHE A 15 -20.10 16.58 -3.34
C PHE A 15 -19.45 15.20 -3.16
N VAL A 16 -19.87 14.20 -3.96
CA VAL A 16 -19.26 12.86 -3.93
C VAL A 16 -17.78 12.92 -4.31
N SER A 17 -17.42 13.71 -5.31
CA SER A 17 -16.02 13.87 -5.73
C SER A 17 -15.16 14.47 -4.61
N VAL A 18 -15.67 15.47 -3.87
CA VAL A 18 -14.96 16.05 -2.72
C VAL A 18 -14.77 15.02 -1.61
N ALA A 19 -15.79 14.22 -1.29
CA ALA A 19 -15.68 13.16 -0.30
C ALA A 19 -14.62 12.11 -0.70
N CYS A 20 -14.65 11.64 -1.95
CA CYS A 20 -13.64 10.72 -2.48
C CYS A 20 -12.24 11.33 -2.42
N LEU A 21 -12.10 12.61 -2.78
CA LEU A 21 -10.82 13.30 -2.78
C LEU A 21 -10.27 13.47 -1.36
N ALA A 22 -11.13 13.74 -0.37
CA ALA A 22 -10.76 13.83 1.04
C ALA A 22 -10.22 12.48 1.57
N ILE A 23 -10.90 11.37 1.26
CA ILE A 23 -10.44 10.03 1.64
C ILE A 23 -9.10 9.70 0.96
N ALA A 24 -8.98 9.95 -0.35
CA ALA A 24 -7.74 9.72 -1.08
C ALA A 24 -6.59 10.56 -0.51
N LEU A 25 -6.84 11.81 -0.12
CA LEU A 25 -5.84 12.68 0.49
C LEU A 25 -5.35 12.13 1.83
N GLY A 26 -6.26 11.60 2.66
CA GLY A 26 -5.91 10.95 3.92
C GLY A 26 -4.99 9.75 3.70
N ILE A 27 -5.28 8.93 2.70
CA ILE A 27 -4.46 7.75 2.37
C ILE A 27 -3.10 8.15 1.78
N ILE A 28 -3.06 9.17 0.92
CA ILE A 28 -1.81 9.71 0.38
C ILE A 28 -0.95 10.28 1.51
N ALA A 29 -1.55 11.03 2.43
CA ALA A 29 -0.84 11.58 3.59
C ALA A 29 -0.24 10.47 4.45
N PHE A 30 -1.02 9.43 4.77
CA PHE A 30 -0.53 8.26 5.51
C PHE A 30 0.61 7.53 4.77
N SER A 31 0.44 7.30 3.47
CA SER A 31 1.46 6.63 2.65
C SER A 31 2.75 7.46 2.53
N THR A 32 2.65 8.80 2.58
CA THR A 32 3.80 9.70 2.57
C THR A 32 4.60 9.59 3.87
N VAL A 33 3.92 9.44 5.01
CA VAL A 33 4.57 9.18 6.30
C VAL A 33 5.35 7.86 6.27
N GLY A 34 4.78 6.79 5.70
CA GLY A 34 5.48 5.50 5.54
C GLY A 34 6.73 5.58 4.66
N VAL A 35 6.75 6.47 3.66
CA VAL A 35 7.94 6.68 2.81
C VAL A 35 9.02 7.50 3.51
N LEU A 36 8.63 8.52 4.30
CA LEU A 36 9.57 9.41 4.99
C LEU A 36 10.10 8.80 6.30
N PHE A 37 9.28 8.01 6.98
CA PHE A 37 9.57 7.41 8.28
C PHE A 37 9.23 5.92 8.31
N PRO A 38 9.87 5.08 7.46
CA PRO A 38 9.55 3.67 7.38
C PRO A 38 9.76 2.95 8.73
N SER A 39 10.73 3.40 9.54
CA SER A 39 11.02 2.82 10.86
C SER A 39 9.85 2.87 11.86
N LEU A 40 8.85 3.71 11.64
CA LEU A 40 7.65 3.80 12.49
C LEU A 40 6.53 2.85 12.04
N THR A 41 6.54 2.43 10.78
CA THR A 41 5.47 1.61 10.19
C THR A 41 5.88 0.13 10.04
N VAL A 42 7.18 -0.20 10.11
CA VAL A 42 7.68 -1.58 10.13
C VAL A 42 7.06 -2.35 11.28
N HIS A 43 6.23 -3.34 10.94
CA HIS A 43 5.70 -4.27 11.93
C HIS A 43 6.84 -5.10 12.54
N PRO A 44 6.90 -5.27 13.86
CA PRO A 44 7.98 -6.04 14.50
C PRO A 44 8.04 -7.50 14.00
N MET A 45 6.90 -8.06 13.58
CA MET A 45 6.82 -9.41 13.01
C MET A 45 7.52 -9.58 11.66
N SER A 46 7.66 -8.54 10.82
CA SER A 46 8.35 -8.64 9.53
C SER A 46 9.88 -8.59 9.64
N THR A 47 10.40 -8.29 10.84
CA THR A 47 11.84 -8.29 11.12
C THR A 47 12.37 -9.64 11.59
N MET A 48 11.47 -10.60 11.84
CA MET A 48 11.87 -11.93 12.29
C MET A 48 12.41 -12.71 11.10
N PRO A 49 13.64 -13.26 11.18
CA PRO A 49 14.13 -14.15 10.15
C PRO A 49 13.16 -15.32 10.01
N PRO A 50 12.90 -15.81 8.78
CA PRO A 50 12.05 -16.96 8.58
C PRO A 50 12.56 -18.09 9.48
N PRO A 51 11.68 -18.80 10.21
CA PRO A 51 12.13 -19.91 11.04
C PRO A 51 12.92 -20.88 10.17
N PRO A 52 14.01 -21.47 10.69
CA PRO A 52 14.77 -22.46 9.95
C PRO A 52 13.78 -23.51 9.47
N MET A 53 13.61 -23.61 8.15
CA MET A 53 12.69 -24.59 7.60
C MET A 53 13.17 -25.96 8.07
N PRO A 54 12.33 -26.77 8.74
CA PRO A 54 12.68 -28.16 8.96
C PRO A 54 12.97 -28.77 7.58
N PRO A 55 13.96 -29.67 7.46
CA PRO A 55 14.23 -30.35 6.21
C PRO A 55 12.90 -30.94 5.73
N MET A 56 12.37 -30.40 4.63
CA MET A 56 11.18 -30.94 4.01
C MET A 56 11.49 -32.41 3.73
N PRO A 57 10.67 -33.37 4.17
CA PRO A 57 10.77 -34.72 3.67
C PRO A 57 10.42 -34.63 2.20
N PHE A 58 11.43 -34.43 1.37
CA PHE A 58 11.34 -34.70 -0.04
C PHE A 58 10.83 -36.14 -0.11
N LEU A 59 9.66 -36.32 -0.75
CA LEU A 59 9.11 -37.64 -1.02
C LEU A 59 10.01 -38.33 -2.06
N ASP A 60 11.28 -38.55 -1.73
CA ASP A 60 12.11 -39.53 -2.36
C ASP A 60 11.61 -40.88 -1.84
N GLY A 61 10.68 -41.44 -2.61
CA GLY A 61 10.46 -42.87 -2.58
C GLY A 61 11.81 -43.57 -2.73
N VAL A 62 11.95 -44.67 -2.00
CA VAL A 62 13.09 -45.61 -1.98
C VAL A 62 14.06 -45.44 -0.79
N ARG A 63 13.62 -46.05 0.32
CA ARG A 63 14.31 -47.19 0.96
C ARG A 63 15.72 -46.93 1.52
N GLY A 64 15.79 -46.80 2.85
CA GLY A 64 16.87 -47.36 3.66
C GLY A 64 17.70 -46.32 4.43
N THR A 65 17.91 -46.62 5.71
CA THR A 65 18.72 -45.89 6.70
C THR A 65 18.10 -44.60 7.24
N ALA A 66 17.48 -44.72 8.42
CA ALA A 66 17.20 -43.59 9.30
C ALA A 66 18.53 -43.00 9.79
N THR A 67 19.09 -42.12 9.00
CA THR A 67 20.07 -41.15 9.49
C THR A 67 19.22 -39.96 9.93
N GLU A 68 19.12 -39.76 11.24
CA GLU A 68 18.56 -38.54 11.81
C GLU A 68 19.25 -37.36 11.10
N PRO A 69 18.52 -36.50 10.36
CA PRO A 69 19.16 -35.38 9.68
C PRO A 69 19.80 -34.52 10.76
N ALA A 70 21.13 -34.48 10.76
CA ALA A 70 21.89 -33.64 11.67
C ALA A 70 21.27 -32.24 11.63
N LEU A 71 20.74 -31.78 12.76
CA LEU A 71 20.25 -30.41 12.87
C LEU A 71 21.34 -29.49 12.31
N PRO A 72 20.99 -28.55 11.42
CA PRO A 72 21.97 -27.61 10.91
C PRO A 72 22.69 -26.98 12.10
N PRO A 73 24.03 -26.84 12.04
CA PRO A 73 24.80 -26.28 13.14
C PRO A 73 24.15 -24.97 13.55
N LYS A 74 23.87 -24.82 14.86
CA LYS A 74 23.29 -23.60 15.40
C LYS A 74 24.18 -22.44 14.91
N PRO A 75 23.63 -21.48 14.16
CA PRO A 75 24.44 -20.42 13.57
C PRO A 75 25.23 -19.73 14.67
N SER A 76 26.46 -19.32 14.34
CA SER A 76 27.24 -18.55 15.29
C SER A 76 26.46 -17.28 15.67
N PRO A 77 26.60 -16.76 16.90
CA PRO A 77 25.90 -15.54 17.31
C PRO A 77 26.19 -14.35 16.38
N GLU A 78 27.34 -14.35 15.69
CA GLU A 78 27.68 -13.36 14.68
C GLU A 78 26.89 -13.54 13.36
N GLU A 79 26.69 -14.77 12.90
CA GLU A 79 25.87 -15.07 11.71
C GLU A 79 24.38 -14.79 11.96
N GLU A 80 23.87 -15.09 13.16
CA GLU A 80 22.51 -14.72 13.56
C GLU A 80 22.31 -13.19 13.54
N ALA A 81 23.28 -12.44 14.07
CA ALA A 81 23.23 -10.98 14.09
C ALA A 81 23.23 -10.38 12.67
N LYS A 82 24.09 -10.90 11.78
CA LYS A 82 24.13 -10.47 10.37
C LYS A 82 22.84 -10.81 9.63
N SER A 83 22.28 -12.01 9.85
CA SER A 83 21.01 -12.43 9.25
C SER A 83 19.86 -11.53 9.68
N ARG A 84 19.77 -11.16 10.97
CA ARG A 84 18.75 -10.24 11.47
C ARG A 84 18.90 -8.83 10.89
N ALA A 85 20.13 -8.32 10.78
CA ALA A 85 20.39 -7.01 10.18
C ALA A 85 19.94 -6.96 8.70
N GLN A 86 20.23 -8.03 7.94
CA GLN A 86 19.78 -8.15 6.55
C GLN A 86 18.26 -8.29 6.43
N ALA A 87 17.62 -9.07 7.30
CA ALA A 87 16.16 -9.19 7.34
C ALA A 87 15.48 -7.84 7.60
N TYR A 88 16.04 -7.05 8.52
CA TYR A 88 15.56 -5.70 8.82
C TYR A 88 15.69 -4.74 7.64
N GLU A 89 16.84 -4.72 6.96
CA GLU A 89 17.04 -3.86 5.79
C GLU A 89 16.07 -4.25 4.65
N ASN A 90 15.88 -5.55 4.45
CA ASN A 90 14.93 -6.05 3.46
C ASN A 90 13.48 -5.68 3.81
N ALA A 91 13.08 -5.77 5.08
CA ALA A 91 11.76 -5.37 5.53
C ALA A 91 11.48 -3.88 5.25
N ILE A 92 12.44 -3.00 5.55
CA ILE A 92 12.34 -1.57 5.23
C ILE A 92 12.18 -1.34 3.72
N ARG A 93 13.00 -2.01 2.90
CA ARG A 93 12.93 -1.84 1.44
C ARG A 93 11.58 -2.26 0.87
N LEU A 94 11.04 -3.38 1.35
CA LEU A 94 9.74 -3.89 0.91
C LEU A 94 8.61 -2.92 1.30
N GLU A 95 8.66 -2.38 2.51
CA GLU A 95 7.64 -1.46 2.99
C GLU A 95 7.64 -0.11 2.26
N VAL A 96 8.82 0.43 1.95
CA VAL A 96 8.95 1.63 1.11
C VAL A 96 8.39 1.36 -0.29
N ALA A 97 8.66 0.19 -0.87
CA ALA A 97 8.15 -0.18 -2.19
C ALA A 97 6.61 -0.31 -2.18
N ASP A 98 6.04 -0.93 -1.15
CA ASP A 98 4.60 -1.09 -1.02
C ASP A 98 3.90 0.26 -0.78
N SER A 99 4.47 1.09 0.09
CA SER A 99 3.99 2.46 0.34
C SER A 99 3.99 3.31 -0.94
N LYS A 100 5.03 3.21 -1.77
CA LYS A 100 5.09 3.88 -3.08
C LYS A 100 3.98 3.40 -4.03
N ARG A 101 3.70 2.08 -4.06
CA ARG A 101 2.65 1.51 -4.92
C ARG A 101 1.26 1.96 -4.48
N SER A 102 1.02 2.02 -3.17
CA SER A 102 -0.21 2.57 -2.60
C SER A 102 -0.38 4.05 -2.96
N LEU A 103 0.67 4.85 -2.77
CA LEU A 103 0.68 6.28 -3.11
C LEU A 103 0.40 6.52 -4.60
N LEU A 104 0.97 5.71 -5.50
CA LEU A 104 0.71 5.81 -6.93
C LEU A 104 -0.76 5.51 -7.27
N ARG A 105 -1.33 4.42 -6.71
CA ARG A 105 -2.74 4.04 -6.96
C ARG A 105 -3.71 5.11 -6.47
N TRP A 106 -3.54 5.59 -5.25
CA TRP A 106 -4.40 6.62 -4.67
C TRP A 106 -4.17 7.99 -5.29
N GLY A 107 -2.94 8.29 -5.72
CA GLY A 107 -2.62 9.50 -6.47
C GLY A 107 -3.35 9.56 -7.82
N ILE A 108 -3.41 8.45 -8.56
CA ILE A 108 -4.19 8.37 -9.81
C ILE A 108 -5.68 8.54 -9.52
N ALA A 109 -6.22 7.88 -8.49
CA ALA A 109 -7.61 8.04 -8.10
C ALA A 109 -7.95 9.49 -7.75
N ALA A 110 -7.11 10.16 -6.94
CA ALA A 110 -7.27 11.56 -6.58
C ALA A 110 -7.22 12.47 -7.82
N LEU A 111 -6.34 12.19 -8.78
CA LEU A 111 -6.22 12.95 -10.02
C LEU A 111 -7.49 12.82 -10.87
N ILE A 112 -8.02 11.61 -11.05
CA ILE A 112 -9.27 11.38 -11.80
C ILE A 112 -10.45 12.07 -11.10
N SER A 113 -10.58 11.90 -9.78
CA SER A 113 -11.63 12.58 -8.99
C SER A 113 -11.50 14.10 -9.06
N GLY A 114 -10.29 14.64 -9.04
CA GLY A 114 -10.03 16.07 -9.21
C GLY A 114 -10.43 16.59 -10.60
N LEU A 115 -10.12 15.83 -11.67
CA LEU A 115 -10.54 16.19 -13.03
C LEU A 115 -12.07 16.17 -13.18
N LEU A 116 -12.73 15.14 -12.65
CA LEU A 116 -14.20 15.06 -12.66
C LEU A 116 -14.82 16.22 -11.89
N PHE A 117 -14.30 16.53 -10.70
CA PHE A 117 -14.74 17.67 -9.91
C PHE A 117 -14.56 18.99 -10.67
N LEU A 118 -13.39 19.24 -11.27
CA LEU A 118 -13.12 20.46 -12.03
C LEU A 118 -14.03 20.59 -13.27
N ALA A 119 -14.29 19.48 -13.97
CA ALA A 119 -15.18 19.46 -15.12
C ALA A 119 -16.62 19.84 -14.72
N HIS A 120 -17.15 19.20 -13.66
CA HIS A 120 -18.50 19.48 -13.16
C HIS A 120 -18.60 20.87 -12.55
N TRP A 121 -17.57 21.31 -11.82
CA TRP A 121 -17.48 22.66 -11.26
C TRP A 121 -17.49 23.73 -12.34
N LYS A 122 -16.72 23.56 -13.43
CA LYS A 122 -16.72 24.50 -14.56
C LYS A 122 -18.06 24.53 -15.28
N LEU A 123 -18.77 23.39 -15.37
CA LEU A 123 -20.12 23.35 -15.94
C LEU A 123 -21.10 24.15 -15.08
N LEU A 124 -21.04 23.97 -13.76
CA LEU A 124 -21.85 24.69 -12.77
C LEU A 124 -21.58 26.20 -12.82
N LEU A 125 -20.31 26.60 -12.87
CA LEU A 125 -19.89 28.00 -13.00
C LEU A 125 -20.35 28.64 -14.32
N ARG A 126 -20.33 27.88 -15.42
CA ARG A 126 -20.78 28.37 -16.73
C ARG A 126 -22.28 28.67 -16.72
N GLU A 127 -23.09 27.78 -16.15
CA GLU A 127 -24.54 27.99 -16.07
C GLU A 127 -24.88 29.13 -15.10
N SER A 128 -24.14 29.27 -13.99
CA SER A 128 -24.31 30.37 -13.04
C SER A 128 -23.95 31.75 -13.61
N ARG A 129 -23.12 31.84 -14.66
CA ARG A 129 -22.69 33.11 -15.27
C ARG A 129 -23.53 33.55 -16.47
N ARG A 130 -24.49 32.75 -16.94
CA ARG A 130 -25.42 33.21 -17.97
C ARG A 130 -26.51 34.04 -17.28
N PRO A 131 -26.52 35.38 -17.42
CA PRO A 131 -27.68 36.15 -16.99
C PRO A 131 -28.88 35.67 -17.80
N GLY A 132 -29.91 35.22 -17.09
CA GLY A 132 -31.21 34.85 -17.67
C GLY A 132 -32.00 36.08 -18.08
#